data_AF-A0A3B9VCJ0-F1
#
_entry.id   AF-A0A3B9VCJ0-F1
#
_cell.length_a   1.000
_cell.length_b   1.000
_cell.length_c   1.000
_cell.angle_alpha   90.00
_cell.angle_beta   90.00
_cell.angle_gamma   90.00
#
_symmetry.space_group_name_H-M   'P 1'
#
loop_
_entity.id
_entity.type
_entity.pdbx_description
1 polymer ?
#
loop_
_entity_poly.entity_id
_entity_poly.type
_entity_poly.pdbx_seq_one_letter_code
_entity_poly.pdbx_strand_id
1 'polypeptide(L)' 'MFKKVLVANRGEIATRVIRACKELGISTVAIYSEADATSLYVKKADESYLVGPGPVEGYLNIHRIVDLALKVGVDAIHP' A
#
# COMPACT_ATOMS: atom_id res chain seq x y z
N MET A 1 -18.66 4.93 2.80
CA MET A 1 -17.84 4.05 1.94
C MET A 1 -16.47 4.68 1.80
N PHE A 2 -15.38 3.91 1.90
CA PHE A 2 -14.01 4.44 1.73
C PHE A 2 -13.79 4.91 0.29
N LYS A 3 -13.05 5.99 0.11
CA LYS A 3 -12.65 6.52 -1.21
C LYS A 3 -11.22 6.12 -1.55
N LYS A 4 -10.34 6.04 -0.55
CA LYS A 4 -8.94 5.65 -0.72
C LYS A 4 -8.47 4.70 0.38
N VAL A 5 -7.81 3.60 0.01
CA VAL A 5 -7.30 2.56 0.92
C VAL A 5 -5.81 2.37 0.73
N LEU A 6 -5.05 2.36 1.82
CA LEU A 6 -3.64 1.94 1.84
C LEU A 6 -3.56 0.45 2.13
N VAL A 7 -2.75 -0.28 1.36
CA VAL A 7 -2.49 -1.70 1.58
C VAL A 7 -1.13 -1.86 2.24
N ALA A 8 -1.13 -2.23 3.53
CA ALA A 8 0.07 -2.38 4.35
C ALA A 8 0.67 -3.79 4.21
N ASN A 9 0.82 -4.25 2.97
CA ASN A 9 1.32 -5.59 2.64
C ASN A 9 2.04 -5.58 1.28
N ARG A 10 2.58 -6.73 0.86
CA ARG A 10 3.30 -6.93 -0.42
C ARG A 10 2.78 -8.15 -1.18
N GLY A 11 3.37 -8.40 -2.36
CA GLY A 11 3.14 -9.63 -3.12
C GLY A 11 1.71 -9.83 -3.63
N GLU A 12 1.27 -11.09 -3.63
CA GLU A 12 -0.03 -11.51 -4.17
C GLU A 12 -1.20 -11.04 -3.31
N ILE A 13 -1.04 -10.96 -1.99
CA ILE A 13 -2.12 -10.49 -1.11
C ILE A 13 -2.37 -9.00 -1.33
N ALA A 14 -1.32 -8.19 -1.50
CA ALA A 14 -1.49 -6.78 -1.87
C ALA A 14 -2.20 -6.64 -3.23
N THR A 15 -1.80 -7.46 -4.22
CA THR A 15 -2.46 -7.51 -5.53
C THR A 15 -3.94 -7.88 -5.43
N ARG A 16 -4.29 -8.82 -4.54
CA ARG A 16 -5.66 -9.29 -4.33
C ARG A 16 -6.55 -8.21 -3.71
N VAL A 17 -6.02 -7.45 -2.76
CA VAL A 17 -6.74 -6.32 -2.13
C VAL A 17 -6.92 -5.18 -3.12
N ILE A 18 -5.86 -4.79 -3.84
CA ILE A 18 -5.92 -3.73 -4.87
C ILE A 18 -7.01 -4.04 -5.90
N ARG A 19 -7.10 -5.29 -6.36
CA ARG A 19 -8.14 -5.72 -7.30
C ARG A 19 -9.55 -5.49 -6.74
N ALA A 20 -9.80 -5.90 -5.50
CA ALA A 20 -11.12 -5.72 -4.87
C ALA A 20 -11.47 -4.23 -4.70
N CYS A 21 -10.51 -3.40 -4.30
CA CYS A 21 -10.70 -1.95 -4.23
C CYS A 21 -11.06 -1.37 -5.61
N LYS A 22 -10.39 -1.80 -6.68
CA LYS A 22 -10.70 -1.35 -8.05
C LYS A 22 -12.08 -1.75 -8.52
N GLU A 23 -12.51 -2.98 -8.24
CA GLU A 23 -13.87 -3.47 -8.54
C GLU A 23 -14.96 -2.64 -7.81
N LEU A 24 -14.61 -2.04 -6.67
CA LEU A 24 -15.49 -1.16 -5.88
C LEU A 24 -15.33 0.34 -6.20
N GLY A 25 -14.45 0.72 -7.13
CA GLY A 25 -14.17 2.14 -7.45
C GLY A 25 -13.42 2.89 -6.34
N ILE A 26 -12.66 2.18 -5.50
CA ILE A 26 -11.86 2.71 -4.40
C ILE A 26 -10.41 2.88 -4.87
N SER A 27 -9.83 4.08 -4.69
CA SER A 27 -8.42 4.36 -5.00
C SER A 27 -7.48 3.63 -4.04
N THR A 28 -6.32 3.23 -4.53
CA THR A 28 -5.39 2.35 -3.80
C THR A 28 -4.01 2.95 -3.67
N VAL A 29 -3.43 2.83 -2.46
CA VAL A 29 -2.05 3.20 -2.15
C VAL A 29 -1.29 1.95 -1.74
N ALA A 30 -0.18 1.65 -2.42
CA ALA A 30 0.74 0.59 -2.01
C ALA A 30 1.95 1.17 -1.26
N ILE A 31 2.45 0.42 -0.28
CA ILE A 31 3.78 0.64 0.29
C ILE A 31 4.74 -0.43 -0.23
N TYR A 32 6.00 -0.07 -0.47
CA TYR A 32 6.97 -1.03 -1.00
C TYR A 32 8.39 -0.80 -0.44
N SER A 33 9.22 -1.83 -0.45
CA SER A 33 10.66 -1.74 -0.20
C SER A 33 11.45 -1.56 -1.50
N GLU A 34 12.71 -1.12 -1.45
CA GLU A 34 13.56 -1.00 -2.65
C GLU A 34 13.62 -2.32 -3.45
N ALA A 35 13.69 -3.46 -2.75
CA ALA A 35 13.68 -4.79 -3.35
C ALA A 35 12.37 -5.12 -4.09
N ASP A 36 11.27 -4.48 -3.69
CA ASP A 36 9.95 -4.68 -4.28
C ASP A 36 9.59 -3.63 -5.33
N ALA A 37 10.45 -2.66 -5.65
CA ALA A 37 10.14 -1.52 -6.50
C ALA A 37 9.57 -1.88 -7.89
N THR A 38 9.91 -3.06 -8.42
CA THR A 38 9.44 -3.54 -9.72
C THR A 38 8.27 -4.52 -9.65
N SER A 39 7.79 -4.83 -8.43
CA SER A 39 6.75 -5.81 -8.16
C SER A 39 5.41 -5.46 -8.81
N LEU A 40 4.62 -6.49 -9.09
CA LEU A 40 3.34 -6.32 -9.76
C LEU A 40 2.34 -5.47 -8.97
N TYR A 41 2.28 -5.63 -7.64
CA TYR A 41 1.32 -4.89 -6.81
C TYR A 41 1.61 -3.38 -6.81
N VAL A 42 2.88 -2.98 -6.86
CA VAL A 42 3.33 -1.58 -6.98
C VAL A 42 2.79 -0.96 -8.27
N LYS A 43 2.96 -1.65 -9.40
CA LYS A 43 2.46 -1.20 -10.71
C LYS A 43 0.94 -1.18 -10.81
N LYS A 44 0.25 -1.96 -9.98
CA LYS A 44 -1.21 -2.09 -10.01
C LYS A 44 -1.93 -1.06 -9.13
N ALA A 45 -1.30 -0.58 -8.07
CA ALA A 45 -1.86 0.47 -7.23
C ALA A 45 -1.92 1.80 -7.98
N ASP A 46 -2.77 2.72 -7.53
CA ASP A 46 -2.91 4.04 -8.16
C ASP A 46 -1.81 4.99 -7.67
N GLU A 47 -1.36 4.82 -6.42
CA GLU A 47 -0.17 5.45 -5.86
C GLU A 47 0.71 4.42 -5.18
N SER A 48 2.03 4.65 -5.14
CA SER A 48 2.98 3.77 -4.47
C SER A 48 4.08 4.58 -3.79
N TYR A 49 4.43 4.20 -2.55
CA TYR A 49 5.43 4.90 -1.75
C TYR A 49 6.45 3.93 -1.16
N LEU A 50 7.72 4.31 -1.26
CA LEU A 50 8.82 3.59 -0.60
C LEU A 50 8.65 3.71 0.93
N VAL A 51 8.65 2.58 1.63
CA VAL A 51 8.55 2.54 3.09
C VAL A 51 9.84 2.00 3.69
N GLY A 52 10.64 2.90 4.27
CA GLY A 52 11.81 2.58 5.08
C GLY A 52 12.96 1.88 4.34
N PRO A 53 14.10 1.68 5.03
CA PRO A 53 15.17 0.87 4.51
C PRO A 53 14.86 -0.63 4.68
N GLY A 54 15.48 -1.44 3.83
CA GLY A 54 15.45 -2.90 3.95
C GLY A 54 14.17 -3.56 3.42
N PRO A 55 14.22 -4.88 3.15
CA PRO A 55 13.14 -5.61 2.49
C PRO A 55 11.92 -5.90 3.40
N VAL A 56 12.07 -5.77 4.73
CA VAL A 56 11.05 -6.16 5.72
C VAL A 56 10.76 -5.07 6.74
N GLU A 57 11.79 -4.38 7.24
CA GLU A 57 11.68 -3.40 8.34
C GLU A 57 10.63 -2.31 8.04
N GLY A 58 10.58 -1.83 6.79
CA GLY A 58 9.58 -0.89 6.32
C GLY A 58 8.13 -1.32 6.58
N TYR A 59 7.80 -2.57 6.26
CA TYR A 59 6.45 -3.13 6.42
C TYR A 59 6.06 -3.36 7.89
N LEU A 60 7.05 -3.46 8.78
CA LEU A 60 6.83 -3.66 10.22
C LEU A 60 6.82 -2.33 11.00
N ASN A 61 7.10 -1.20 10.34
CA ASN A 61 7.14 0.10 10.98
C ASN A 61 5.76 0.77 11.00
N ILE A 62 5.00 0.50 12.06
CA ILE A 62 3.64 1.02 12.26
C ILE A 62 3.60 2.55 12.15
N HIS A 63 4.54 3.26 12.78
CA HIS A 63 4.57 4.72 12.78
C HIS A 63 4.70 5.29 11.36
N ARG A 64 5.66 4.78 10.57
CA ARG A 64 5.83 5.22 9.18
C ARG A 64 4.61 4.94 8.32
N ILE A 65 3.96 3.78 8.50
CA ILE A 65 2.76 3.42 7.73
C ILE A 65 1.60 4.36 8.07
N VAL A 66 1.37 4.64 9.35
CA VAL A 66 0.31 5.54 9.80
C VAL A 66 0.59 7.00 9.39
N ASP A 67 1.82 7.48 9.54
CA ASP A 67 2.21 8.83 9.12
C ASP A 67 2.01 9.01 7.60
N LEU A 68 2.41 8.00 6.81
CA LEU A 68 2.17 7.99 5.38
C LEU A 68 0.67 8.02 5.07
N ALA A 69 -0.11 7.14 5.70
CA ALA A 69 -1.56 7.05 5.52
C ALA A 69 -2.25 8.41 5.75
N LEU A 70 -1.86 9.12 6.82
CA LEU A 70 -2.35 10.47 7.12
C LEU A 70 -1.92 11.47 6.04
N LYS A 71 -0.65 11.44 5.62
CA LYS A 71 -0.09 12.34 4.60
C LYS A 71 -0.77 12.20 3.23
N VAL A 72 -1.10 10.97 2.83
CA VAL A 72 -1.72 10.68 1.52
C VAL A 72 -3.25 10.73 1.56
N GLY A 73 -3.83 10.93 2.76
CA GLY A 73 -5.26 11.06 2.98
C GLY A 73 -6.04 9.79 2.65
N VAL A 74 -5.59 8.62 3.12
CA VAL A 74 -6.40 7.39 3.01
C VAL A 74 -7.46 7.34 4.10
N ASP A 75 -8.60 6.73 3.80
CA ASP A 75 -9.70 6.56 4.76
C ASP A 75 -9.58 5.26 5.57
N ALA A 76 -8.82 4.29 5.06
CA ALA A 76 -8.63 2.99 5.69
C ALA A 76 -7.28 2.35 5.31
N ILE A 77 -6.84 1.42 6.15
CA ILE A 77 -5.67 0.57 5.93
C ILE A 77 -6.13 -0.88 5.92
N HIS A 78 -5.72 -1.64 4.89
CA HIS A 78 -5.81 -3.09 4.89
C HIS A 78 -4.43 -3.68 5.22
N PRO A 79 -4.25 -4.41 6.33
CA PRO A 79 -2.99 -5.06 6.68
C PRO A 79 -2.71 -6.27 5.78
#